data_AF-T1B8V7-F1
#
_entry.id   AF-T1B8V7-F1
#
_cell.length_a   1.000
_cell.length_b   1.000
_cell.length_c   1.000
_cell.angle_alpha   90.00
_cell.angle_beta   90.00
_cell.angle_gamma   90.00
#
_symmetry.space_group_name_H-M   'P 1'
#
loop_
_entity.id
_entity.type
_entity.pdbx_description
1 polymer ?
#
loop_
_entity_poly.entity_id
_entity_poly.type
_entity_poly.pdbx_seq_one_letter_code
_entity_poly.pdbx_strand_id
1 'polypeptide(L)'
;MGAEISQVKNSLIGYLKRESLFQGLPDTTDHFSQERRVAMRGISFGDDRDLVLSTMLARLEFIEKLTAPLEKRIKAQAKENDDVKLLMTIPGVNFYLGSVLSSYIGDVRRFPDADHLASFFGIVPSQRDGSTIKRMGRMSKDG
;
A
#
# COMPACT_ATOMS: atom_id res chain seq x y z
N MET A 1 0.18 3.38 -6.94
CA MET A 1 1.28 4.28 -6.52
C MET A 1 2.33 3.54 -5.72
N GLY A 2 2.01 2.93 -4.56
CA GLY A 2 3.00 2.17 -3.76
C GLY A 2 3.69 1.01 -4.50
N ALA A 3 2.98 0.30 -5.38
CA ALA A 3 3.55 -0.82 -6.15
C ALA A 3 4.71 -0.41 -7.07
N GLU A 4 4.60 0.74 -7.74
CA GLU A 4 5.63 1.23 -8.66
C GLU A 4 6.90 1.67 -7.92
N ILE A 5 6.74 2.41 -6.81
CA ILE A 5 7.85 2.79 -5.93
C ILE A 5 8.56 1.53 -5.40
N SER A 6 7.80 0.55 -4.92
CA SER A 6 8.36 -0.72 -4.44
C SER A 6 9.13 -1.47 -5.53
N GLN A 7 8.63 -1.50 -6.76
CA GLN A 7 9.35 -2.11 -7.88
C GLN A 7 10.68 -1.41 -8.15
N VAL A 8 10.68 -0.07 -8.25
CA VAL A 8 11.92 0.70 -8.48
C VAL A 8 12.91 0.51 -7.33
N LYS A 9 12.45 0.56 -6.08
CA LYS A 9 13.27 0.29 -4.90
C LYS A 9 13.90 -1.11 -4.95
N ASN A 10 13.10 -2.14 -5.27
CA ASN A 10 13.59 -3.51 -5.35
C ASN A 10 14.60 -3.69 -6.50
N SER A 11 14.37 -3.07 -7.65
CA SER A 11 15.33 -3.08 -8.77
C SER A 11 16.65 -2.42 -8.37
N LEU A 12 16.62 -1.29 -7.65
CA LEU A 12 17.82 -0.59 -7.20
C LEU A 12 18.57 -1.37 -6.12
N ILE A 13 17.87 -1.97 -5.16
CA ILE A 13 18.48 -2.91 -4.19
C ILE A 13 19.15 -4.08 -4.92
N GLY A 14 18.47 -4.68 -5.89
CA GLY A 14 19.00 -5.79 -6.68
C GLY A 14 20.26 -5.40 -7.46
N TYR A 15 20.24 -4.22 -8.08
CA TYR A 15 21.39 -3.65 -8.77
C TYR A 15 22.60 -3.47 -7.82
N LEU A 16 22.40 -2.79 -6.69
CA LEU A 16 23.45 -2.56 -5.70
C LEU A 16 24.03 -3.85 -5.11
N LYS A 17 23.20 -4.89 -4.94
CA LYS A 17 23.67 -6.20 -4.48
C LYS A 17 24.54 -6.88 -5.53
N ARG A 18 24.16 -6.81 -6.82
CA ARG A 18 24.93 -7.39 -7.92
C ARG A 18 26.30 -6.73 -8.08
N GLU A 19 26.36 -5.41 -7.92
CA GLU A 19 27.63 -4.67 -7.96
C GLU A 19 28.41 -4.74 -6.62
N SER A 20 27.95 -5.54 -5.64
CA SER A 20 28.57 -5.69 -4.30
C SER A 20 28.67 -4.40 -3.48
N LEU A 21 27.89 -3.37 -3.81
CA LEU A 21 27.89 -2.07 -3.13
C LEU A 21 26.93 -2.01 -1.94
N PHE A 22 25.91 -2.88 -1.91
CA PHE A 22 24.82 -2.77 -0.94
C PHE A 22 25.28 -2.83 0.52
N GLN A 23 26.31 -3.64 0.81
CA GLN A 23 26.89 -3.81 2.15
C GLN A 23 27.87 -2.69 2.53
N GLY A 24 28.41 -1.95 1.55
CA GLY A 24 29.29 -0.80 1.79
C GLY A 24 28.54 0.49 2.12
N LEU A 25 27.21 0.46 2.10
CA LEU A 25 26.37 1.61 2.45
C LEU A 25 26.15 1.69 3.97
N PRO A 26 25.90 2.90 4.52
CA PRO A 26 25.57 3.09 5.94
C PRO A 26 24.46 2.17 6.42
N ASP A 27 24.62 1.66 7.64
CA ASP A 27 23.62 0.81 8.28
C ASP A 27 22.49 1.68 8.83
N THR A 28 21.34 1.64 8.16
CA THR A 28 20.16 2.43 8.52
C THR A 28 18.90 1.59 8.37
N THR A 29 17.87 1.87 9.17
CA THR A 29 16.60 1.13 9.16
C THR A 29 15.89 1.17 7.79
N ASP A 30 15.97 2.30 7.07
CA ASP A 30 15.44 2.42 5.70
C ASP A 30 16.58 2.32 4.68
N HIS A 31 16.48 1.38 3.74
CA HIS A 31 17.46 1.21 2.65
C HIS A 31 17.60 2.43 1.74
N PHE A 32 16.62 3.34 1.74
CA PHE A 32 16.60 4.59 0.98
C PHE A 32 16.54 5.83 1.88
N SER A 33 17.11 5.73 3.09
CA SER A 33 17.31 6.87 3.98
C SER A 33 18.11 7.99 3.28
N GLN A 34 17.98 9.23 3.77
CA GLN A 34 18.73 10.36 3.21
C GLN A 34 20.24 10.11 3.23
N GLU A 35 20.74 9.53 4.32
CA GLU A 35 22.14 9.15 4.48
C GLU A 35 22.58 8.15 3.40
N ARG A 36 21.83 7.05 3.22
CA ARG A 36 22.14 6.07 2.17
C ARG A 36 22.02 6.65 0.76
N ARG A 37 21.08 7.57 0.51
CA ARG A 37 20.96 8.25 -0.80
C ARG A 37 22.15 9.14 -1.10
N VAL A 38 22.66 9.85 -0.10
CA VAL A 38 23.91 10.64 -0.24
C VAL A 38 25.06 9.70 -0.56
N ALA A 39 25.20 8.59 0.17
CA ALA A 39 26.23 7.59 -0.10
C ALA A 39 26.12 6.99 -1.51
N MET A 40 24.91 6.60 -1.95
CA MET A 40 24.66 6.06 -3.30
C MET A 40 25.01 7.07 -4.41
N ARG A 41 24.77 8.37 -4.21
CA ARG A 41 25.13 9.42 -5.17
C ARG A 41 26.63 9.67 -5.25
N GLY A 42 27.38 9.30 -4.22
CA GLY A 42 28.84 9.38 -4.20
C GLY A 42 29.54 8.19 -4.85
N ILE A 43 28.80 7.16 -5.26
CA ILE A 43 29.37 5.98 -5.92
C ILE A 43 29.77 6.37 -7.35
N SER A 44 31.00 6.05 -7.72
CA SER A 44 31.47 6.11 -9.11
C SER A 44 32.23 4.86 -9.48
N PHE A 45 31.87 4.29 -10.63
CA PHE A 45 32.50 3.16 -11.28
C PHE A 45 33.49 3.60 -12.38
N GLY A 46 33.33 4.82 -12.90
CA GLY A 46 34.15 5.34 -13.99
C GLY A 46 33.76 4.79 -15.37
N ASP A 47 32.56 4.23 -15.49
CA ASP A 47 32.01 3.64 -16.71
C ASP A 47 30.48 3.86 -16.81
N ASP A 48 29.83 3.23 -17.79
CA ASP A 48 28.38 3.37 -18.04
C ASP A 48 27.50 3.00 -16.83
N ARG A 49 28.01 2.28 -15.83
CA ARG A 49 27.27 1.99 -14.60
C ARG A 49 26.95 3.23 -13.79
N ASP A 50 27.76 4.29 -13.90
CA ASP A 50 27.48 5.59 -13.29
C ASP A 50 26.19 6.20 -13.86
N LEU A 51 26.02 6.08 -15.18
CA LEU A 51 24.79 6.53 -15.85
C LEU A 51 23.59 5.67 -15.45
N VAL A 52 23.77 4.35 -15.33
CA VAL A 52 22.70 3.45 -14.89
C VAL A 52 22.25 3.77 -13.47
N LEU A 53 23.18 3.87 -12.51
CA LEU A 53 22.87 4.13 -11.11
C LEU A 53 22.20 5.50 -10.92
N SER A 54 22.75 6.55 -11.55
CA SER A 54 22.17 7.90 -11.48
C SER A 54 20.77 7.96 -12.08
N THR A 55 20.53 7.27 -13.21
CA THR A 55 19.19 7.18 -13.83
C THR A 55 18.20 6.46 -12.92
N MET A 56 18.60 5.35 -12.29
CA MET A 56 17.74 4.61 -11.36
C MET A 56 17.38 5.45 -10.12
N LEU A 57 18.34 6.19 -9.56
CA LEU A 57 18.11 7.10 -8.43
C LEU A 57 17.18 8.25 -8.83
N ALA A 58 17.43 8.90 -9.96
CA ALA A 58 16.60 9.99 -10.46
C ALA A 58 15.16 9.55 -10.71
N ARG A 59 14.97 8.33 -11.27
CA ARG A 59 13.64 7.75 -11.46
C ARG A 59 12.91 7.54 -10.13
N LEU A 60 13.60 7.03 -9.11
CA LEU A 60 13.01 6.85 -7.78
C LEU A 60 12.55 8.19 -7.20
N GLU A 61 13.42 9.20 -7.22
CA GLU A 61 13.11 10.55 -6.71
C GLU A 61 11.94 11.20 -7.46
N PHE A 62 11.87 11.01 -8.78
CA PHE A 62 10.78 11.52 -9.59
C PHE A 62 9.43 10.93 -9.18
N ILE A 63 9.33 9.60 -9.06
CA ILE A 63 8.07 8.93 -8.71
C ILE A 63 7.66 9.28 -7.27
N GLU A 64 8.60 9.34 -6.34
CA GLU A 64 8.34 9.77 -4.95
C GLU A 64 7.82 11.21 -4.90
N LYS A 65 8.39 12.11 -5.71
CA LYS A 65 7.94 13.51 -5.79
C LYS A 65 6.53 13.65 -6.36
N LEU A 66 6.16 12.82 -7.35
CA LEU A 66 4.80 12.84 -7.91
C LEU A 66 3.75 12.26 -6.96
N THR A 67 4.13 11.28 -6.14
CA THR A 67 3.20 10.59 -5.22
C THR A 67 2.97 11.34 -3.92
N ALA A 68 3.98 12.01 -3.37
CA ALA A 68 3.86 12.78 -2.12
C ALA A 68 2.68 13.78 -2.05
N PRO A 69 2.41 14.65 -3.06
CA PRO A 69 1.28 15.57 -3.00
C PRO A 69 -0.07 14.85 -3.09
N LEU A 70 -0.14 13.75 -3.86
CA LEU A 70 -1.35 12.94 -3.99
C LEU A 70 -1.69 12.25 -2.66
N GLU A 71 -0.70 11.63 -2.03
CA GLU A 71 -0.86 11.00 -0.71
C GLU A 71 -1.25 12.02 0.35
N LYS A 72 -0.63 13.21 0.35
CA LYS A 72 -0.99 14.29 1.27
C LYS A 72 -2.44 14.72 1.11
N ARG A 73 -2.93 14.86 -0.13
CA ARG A 73 -4.31 15.25 -0.42
C ARG A 73 -5.30 14.17 -0.02
N ILE A 74 -5.03 12.90 -0.35
CA ILE A 74 -5.86 11.77 0.08
C ILE A 74 -5.92 11.70 1.60
N LYS A 75 -4.78 11.87 2.29
CA LYS A 75 -4.73 11.86 3.75
C LYS A 75 -5.50 13.04 4.37
N ALA A 76 -5.48 14.22 3.75
CA ALA A 76 -6.26 15.35 4.21
C ALA A 76 -7.77 15.08 4.08
N GLN A 77 -8.22 14.59 2.92
CA GLN A 77 -9.61 14.22 2.69
C GLN A 77 -10.09 13.09 3.62
N ALA A 78 -9.24 12.08 3.82
CA ALA A 78 -9.50 10.98 4.76
C ALA A 78 -9.67 11.47 6.21
N LYS A 79 -8.94 12.53 6.61
CA LYS A 79 -9.06 13.14 7.94
C LYS A 79 -10.32 13.98 8.13
N GLU A 80 -10.99 14.37 7.05
CA GLU A 80 -12.24 15.14 7.13
C GLU A 80 -13.48 14.24 7.07
N ASN A 81 -13.33 13.01 6.58
CA ASN A 81 -14.42 12.05 6.45
C ASN A 81 -14.56 11.17 7.71
N ASP A 82 -15.70 11.27 8.39
CA ASP A 82 -15.96 10.53 9.63
C ASP A 82 -16.09 9.02 9.43
N ASP A 83 -16.60 8.56 8.29
CA ASP A 83 -16.65 7.12 7.94
C ASP A 83 -15.23 6.55 7.79
N VAL A 84 -14.33 7.31 7.14
CA VAL A 84 -12.93 6.90 6.99
C VAL A 84 -12.22 6.86 8.33
N LYS A 85 -12.47 7.83 9.22
CA LYS A 85 -11.93 7.80 10.60
C LYS A 85 -12.42 6.58 11.35
N LEU A 86 -13.72 6.26 11.26
CA LEU A 86 -14.30 5.10 11.91
C LEU A 86 -13.65 3.80 11.40
N LEU A 87 -13.52 3.65 10.08
CA LEU A 87 -12.84 2.50 9.47
C LEU A 87 -11.38 2.38 9.91
N MET A 88 -10.65 3.49 10.06
CA MET A 88 -9.27 3.51 10.54
C MET A 88 -9.10 3.10 12.01
N THR A 89 -10.19 2.97 12.79
CA THR A 89 -10.12 2.40 14.15
C THR A 89 -9.91 0.88 14.15
N ILE A 90 -10.18 0.23 13.02
CA ILE A 90 -9.95 -1.21 12.84
C ILE A 90 -8.45 -1.47 12.70
N PRO A 91 -7.84 -2.33 13.54
CA PRO A 91 -6.43 -2.67 13.43
C PRO A 91 -6.07 -3.15 12.01
N GLY A 92 -5.01 -2.56 11.43
CA GLY A 92 -4.57 -2.87 10.07
C GLY A 92 -5.25 -2.05 8.96
N VAL A 93 -6.29 -1.27 9.27
CA VAL A 93 -6.92 -0.34 8.32
C VAL A 93 -6.26 1.03 8.42
N ASN A 94 -5.54 1.41 7.36
CA ASN A 94 -4.93 2.74 7.25
C ASN A 94 -5.81 3.70 6.44
N PHE A 95 -5.41 4.97 6.33
CA PHE A 95 -6.18 5.99 5.61
C PHE A 95 -6.48 5.61 4.16
N TYR A 96 -5.55 4.95 3.47
CA TYR A 96 -5.74 4.54 2.09
C TYR A 96 -6.82 3.45 2.00
N LEU A 97 -6.68 2.38 2.79
CA LEU A 97 -7.65 1.30 2.80
C LEU A 97 -9.02 1.79 3.29
N GLY A 98 -9.05 2.62 4.33
CA GLY A 98 -10.28 3.25 4.84
C GLY A 98 -10.97 4.12 3.80
N SER A 99 -10.23 4.94 3.04
CA SER A 99 -10.79 5.73 1.93
C SER A 99 -11.35 4.86 0.80
N VAL A 100 -10.66 3.77 0.43
CA VAL A 100 -11.15 2.84 -0.59
C VAL A 100 -12.42 2.14 -0.10
N LEU A 101 -12.43 1.65 1.14
CA LEU A 101 -13.59 0.99 1.75
C LEU A 101 -14.77 1.96 1.85
N SER A 102 -14.57 3.17 2.37
CA SER A 102 -15.62 4.20 2.44
C SER A 102 -16.18 4.52 1.05
N SER A 103 -15.32 4.65 0.04
CA SER A 103 -15.76 4.87 -1.35
C SER A 103 -16.54 3.67 -1.93
N TYR A 104 -16.20 2.45 -1.52
CA TYR A 104 -16.86 1.23 -2.00
C TYR A 104 -18.21 0.99 -1.32
N ILE A 105 -18.30 1.29 -0.01
CA ILE A 105 -19.54 1.28 0.77
C ILE A 105 -20.50 2.36 0.26
N GLY A 106 -19.97 3.57 0.06
CA GLY A 106 -20.77 4.76 -0.26
C GLY A 106 -21.67 5.13 0.92
N ASP A 107 -22.94 5.47 0.64
CA ASP A 107 -23.92 5.75 1.69
C ASP A 107 -24.26 4.46 2.47
N VAL A 108 -23.81 4.37 3.71
CA VAL A 108 -24.04 3.20 4.58
C VAL A 108 -25.53 2.93 4.82
N ARG A 109 -26.40 3.95 4.71
CA ARG A 109 -27.85 3.81 4.95
C ARG A 109 -28.56 3.00 3.85
N ARG A 110 -27.88 2.68 2.75
CA ARG A 110 -28.39 1.75 1.74
C ARG A 110 -28.48 0.31 2.25
N PHE A 111 -27.77 0.00 3.34
CA PHE A 111 -27.79 -1.31 3.98
C PHE A 111 -28.78 -1.28 5.15
N PRO A 112 -29.75 -2.22 5.20
CA PRO A 112 -30.72 -2.28 6.30
C PRO A 112 -30.08 -2.50 7.67
N ASP A 113 -29.01 -3.28 7.73
CA ASP A 113 -28.29 -3.63 8.94
C ASP A 113 -26.82 -4.01 8.63
N ALA A 114 -26.07 -4.33 9.69
CA ALA A 114 -24.66 -4.71 9.60
C ALA A 114 -24.43 -6.04 8.86
N ASP A 115 -25.37 -6.99 8.92
CA ASP A 115 -25.24 -8.30 8.27
C ASP A 115 -25.35 -8.17 6.75
N HIS A 116 -26.18 -7.26 6.26
CA HIS A 116 -26.26 -6.94 4.83
C HIS A 116 -24.97 -6.27 4.32
N LEU A 117 -24.39 -5.37 5.11
CA LEU A 117 -23.09 -4.77 4.79
C LEU A 117 -21.97 -5.83 4.79
N ALA A 118 -21.94 -6.70 5.78
CA ALA A 118 -20.91 -7.73 5.89
C ALA A 118 -21.10 -8.85 4.84
N SER A 119 -22.34 -9.13 4.44
CA SER A 119 -22.67 -9.99 3.29
C SER A 119 -22.23 -9.36 1.96
N PHE A 120 -22.35 -8.03 1.83
CA PHE A 120 -21.84 -7.29 0.66
C PHE A 120 -20.31 -7.39 0.50
N PHE A 121 -19.57 -7.52 1.61
CA PHE A 121 -18.14 -7.82 1.59
C PHE A 121 -17.81 -9.33 1.48
N GLY A 122 -18.82 -10.22 1.46
CA GLY A 122 -18.62 -11.66 1.42
C GLY A 122 -18.04 -12.27 2.71
N ILE A 123 -18.11 -11.54 3.84
CA ILE A 123 -17.49 -11.93 5.11
C ILE A 123 -18.46 -12.72 6.01
N VAL A 124 -19.78 -12.63 5.76
CA VAL A 124 -20.80 -13.36 6.53
C VAL A 124 -21.07 -14.74 5.91
N PRO A 125 -20.88 -15.85 6.65
CA PRO A 125 -21.44 -17.13 6.24
C PRO A 125 -22.97 -17.04 6.33
N SER A 126 -23.67 -17.31 5.22
CA SER A 126 -25.13 -17.19 5.16
C SER A 126 -25.82 -18.01 6.26
N GLN A 127 -26.46 -17.36 7.23
CA GLN A 127 -27.31 -18.02 8.21
C GLN A 127 -28.76 -18.01 7.70
N ARG A 128 -29.26 -19.19 7.31
CA ARG A 128 -30.70 -19.38 7.06
C ARG A 128 -31.32 -19.93 8.35
N ASP A 129 -31.98 -19.08 9.11
CA ASP A 129 -32.87 -19.52 10.18
C ASP A 129 -34.21 -19.95 9.57
N GLY A 130 -34.25 -21.22 9.17
CA GLY A 130 -35.47 -21.98 8.92
C GLY A 130 -35.44 -23.20 9.84
N SER A 131 -36.43 -23.30 10.72
CA SER A 131 -36.65 -24.38 11.69
C SER A 131 -36.13 -25.76 11.26
N THR A 132 -35.29 -26.34 12.12
CA THR A 132 -34.93 -27.77 12.15
C THR A 132 -34.12 -28.27 10.96
N ILE A 133 -32.79 -28.08 11.00
CA ILE A 133 -31.70 -29.03 10.70
C ILE A 133 -30.41 -28.24 10.39
N LYS A 134 -29.36 -28.41 11.21
CA LYS A 134 -28.01 -27.93 10.92
C LYS A 134 -27.48 -28.61 9.64
N ARG A 135 -27.35 -27.87 8.55
CA ARG A 135 -26.50 -28.23 7.41
C ARG A 135 -25.59 -27.06 7.05
N MET A 136 -24.30 -27.25 7.30
CA MET A 136 -23.26 -26.31 6.93
C MET A 136 -23.01 -26.43 5.42
N GLY A 137 -23.52 -25.46 4.66
CA GLY A 137 -23.32 -25.39 3.21
C GLY A 137 -21.98 -24.75 2.85
N ARG A 138 -21.42 -25.16 1.71
CA ARG A 138 -20.17 -24.61 1.13
C ARG A 138 -20.31 -23.12 0.83
N MET A 139 -19.20 -22.39 1.02
CA MET A 139 -19.05 -21.00 0.61
C MET A 139 -19.50 -20.84 -0.84
N SER A 140 -20.51 -20.00 -1.05
CA SER A 140 -20.93 -19.56 -2.38
C SER A 140 -19.81 -18.70 -2.94
N LYS A 141 -19.31 -19.12 -4.10
CA LYS A 141 -18.30 -18.43 -4.89
C LYS A 141 -19.06 -17.66 -5.97
N ASP A 142 -19.31 -16.39 -5.72
CA ASP A 142 -19.64 -15.41 -6.77
C ASP A 142 -19.16 -14.03 -6.30
N GLY A 143 -18.29 -13.42 -7.13
CA GLY A 143 -17.64 -12.12 -6.91
C GLY A 143 -16.13 -12.19 -7.05
#